data_AF-A0A2G6TNM2-F1
#
_entry.id   AF-A0A2G6TNM2-F1
#
_cell.length_a   1.000
_cell.length_b   1.000
_cell.length_c   1.000
_cell.angle_alpha   90.00
_cell.angle_beta   90.00
_cell.angle_gamma   90.00
#
_symmetry.space_group_name_H-M   'P 1'
#
loop_
_entity.id
_entity.type
_entity.pdbx_description
1 polymer ?
#
loop_
_entity_poly.entity_id
_entity_poly.type
_entity_poly.pdbx_seq_one_letter_code
_entity_poly.pdbx_strand_id
1 'polypeptide(L)'
;MYKELEKFKVSNSFTFTIEDSLEQTCNAPESGAGVFVVYAVEGDAKELIMVGSTGTVQNDGTLKSKNGGLYDKIVNGHQFAKTGRKYSWPAQMKLENIDALEVVWYETFNADVKGIPTTVEGQVLQNFLDENAKLPRWNVAF
;
A
#
# COMPACT_ATOMS: atom_id res chain seq x y z
N MET A 1 -2.72 -4.06 -13.61
CA MET A 1 -3.36 -3.24 -12.54
C MET A 1 -4.71 -3.87 -12.24
N TYR A 2 -5.10 -3.94 -10.97
CA TYR A 2 -6.36 -4.54 -10.54
C TYR A 2 -7.55 -3.66 -10.95
N LYS A 3 -8.54 -4.25 -11.64
CA LYS A 3 -9.67 -3.51 -12.26
C LYS A 3 -10.49 -2.72 -11.25
N GLU A 4 -10.62 -3.23 -10.04
CA GLU A 4 -11.33 -2.59 -8.94
C GLU A 4 -10.70 -1.27 -8.48
N LEU A 5 -9.41 -1.05 -8.79
CA LEU A 5 -8.70 0.18 -8.45
C LEU A 5 -8.91 1.29 -9.50
N GLU A 6 -9.24 0.94 -10.75
CA GLU A 6 -9.38 1.89 -11.89
C GLU A 6 -10.50 2.93 -11.70
N LYS A 7 -11.47 2.63 -10.82
CA LYS A 7 -12.56 3.54 -10.47
C LYS A 7 -12.12 4.69 -9.55
N PHE A 8 -11.02 4.54 -8.80
CA PHE A 8 -10.51 5.57 -7.90
C PHE A 8 -9.64 6.55 -8.70
N LYS A 9 -10.06 7.82 -8.77
CA LYS A 9 -9.41 8.83 -9.62
C LYS A 9 -8.33 9.62 -8.91
N VAL A 10 -8.38 9.67 -7.58
CA VAL A 10 -7.35 10.31 -6.76
C VAL A 10 -6.32 9.25 -6.41
N SER A 11 -5.22 9.25 -7.15
CA SER A 11 -4.14 8.27 -7.04
C SER A 11 -2.83 8.85 -7.55
N ASN A 12 -1.71 8.32 -7.06
CA ASN A 12 -0.39 8.56 -7.64
C ASN A 12 0.52 7.35 -7.38
N SER A 13 1.71 7.38 -7.94
CA SER A 13 2.74 6.38 -7.70
C SER A 13 4.11 7.00 -7.49
N PHE A 14 5.00 6.26 -6.85
CA PHE A 14 6.42 6.59 -6.76
C PHE A 14 7.27 5.32 -6.80
N THR A 15 8.51 5.48 -7.27
CA THR A 15 9.54 4.43 -7.23
C THR A 15 10.44 4.68 -6.04
N PHE A 16 10.85 3.61 -5.36
CA PHE A 16 11.70 3.66 -4.17
C PHE A 16 12.81 2.61 -4.25
N THR A 17 14.05 3.04 -4.06
CA THR A 17 15.25 2.20 -4.04
C THR A 17 15.90 2.20 -2.66
N ILE A 18 16.87 1.30 -2.43
CA ILE A 18 17.58 1.21 -1.15
C ILE A 18 18.42 2.46 -0.80
N GLU A 19 18.71 3.31 -1.79
CA GLU A 19 19.48 4.56 -1.62
C GLU A 19 18.57 5.77 -1.35
N ASP A 20 17.26 5.61 -1.52
CA ASP A 20 16.28 6.67 -1.32
C ASP A 20 15.86 6.80 0.15
N SER A 21 15.36 7.98 0.50
CA SER A 21 14.62 8.20 1.75
C SER A 21 13.13 8.02 1.49
N LEU A 22 12.51 7.00 2.07
CA LEU A 22 11.07 6.76 1.90
C LEU A 22 10.23 7.96 2.37
N GLU A 23 10.72 8.70 3.37
CA GLU A 23 10.10 9.94 3.87
C GLU A 23 10.08 11.05 2.82
N GLN A 24 11.12 11.13 1.97
CA GLN A 24 11.22 12.17 0.94
C GLN A 24 10.55 11.76 -0.38
N THR A 25 10.61 10.47 -0.71
CA THR A 25 10.11 9.95 -1.99
C THR A 25 8.60 9.69 -1.97
N CYS A 26 8.03 9.40 -0.80
CA CYS A 26 6.60 9.14 -0.66
C CYS A 26 5.78 10.40 -1.00
N ASN A 27 4.97 10.32 -2.07
CA ASN A 27 4.10 11.40 -2.53
C ASN A 27 2.62 11.20 -2.14
N ALA A 28 2.35 10.28 -1.20
CA ALA A 28 1.00 10.01 -0.72
C ALA A 28 0.49 11.12 0.21
N PRO A 29 -0.83 11.34 0.30
CA PRO A 29 -1.40 12.39 1.14
C PRO A 29 -1.29 12.04 2.64
N GLU A 30 -1.04 13.06 3.47
CA GLU A 30 -0.98 12.96 4.94
C GLU A 30 -2.36 12.82 5.61
N SER A 31 -3.45 13.15 4.90
CA SER A 31 -4.82 13.06 5.42
C SER A 31 -5.71 12.06 4.68
N GLY A 32 -5.24 11.55 3.54
CA GLY A 32 -6.01 10.65 2.68
C GLY A 32 -6.18 9.26 3.28
N ALA A 33 -7.34 8.65 3.00
CA ALA A 33 -7.63 7.27 3.35
C ALA A 33 -7.88 6.43 2.11
N GLY A 34 -7.39 5.19 2.16
CA GLY A 34 -7.54 4.26 1.05
C GLY A 34 -6.52 3.15 1.09
N VAL A 35 -6.09 2.74 -0.09
CA VAL A 35 -5.28 1.55 -0.30
C VAL A 35 -3.98 1.93 -1.02
N PHE A 36 -2.90 1.24 -0.67
CA PHE A 36 -1.68 1.24 -1.44
C PHE A 36 -1.29 -0.20 -1.78
N VAL A 37 -0.71 -0.36 -2.96
CA VAL A 37 -0.13 -1.60 -3.46
C VAL A 37 1.36 -1.37 -3.66
N VAL A 38 2.16 -2.37 -3.35
CA VAL A 38 3.62 -2.33 -3.50
C VAL A 38 4.02 -3.46 -4.43
N TYR A 39 4.79 -3.11 -5.45
CA TYR A 39 5.37 -4.06 -6.37
C TYR A 39 6.88 -4.11 -6.21
N ALA A 40 7.47 -5.30 -6.21
CA ALA A 40 8.89 -5.48 -6.48
C ALA A 40 9.11 -5.33 -7.99
N VAL A 41 10.10 -4.53 -8.38
CA VAL A 41 10.51 -4.32 -9.76
C VAL A 41 11.94 -4.81 -9.91
N GLU A 42 12.13 -5.83 -10.73
CA GLU A 42 13.41 -6.50 -11.01
C GLU A 42 13.56 -6.65 -12.52
N GLY A 43 14.34 -5.75 -13.15
CA GLY A 43 14.40 -5.63 -14.61
C GLY A 43 13.02 -5.33 -15.22
N ASP A 44 12.55 -6.20 -16.11
CA ASP A 44 11.23 -6.10 -16.74
C ASP A 44 10.11 -6.80 -15.93
N ALA A 45 10.46 -7.50 -14.84
CA ALA A 45 9.51 -8.21 -14.02
C ALA A 45 8.93 -7.29 -12.93
N LYS A 46 7.61 -7.41 -12.72
CA LYS A 46 6.87 -6.66 -11.69
C LYS A 46 5.97 -7.62 -10.91
N GLU A 47 6.26 -7.81 -9.64
CA GLU A 47 5.51 -8.72 -8.74
C GLU A 47 4.75 -7.90 -7.70
N LEU A 48 3.45 -8.16 -7.48
CA LEU A 48 2.73 -7.60 -6.33
C LEU A 48 3.21 -8.30 -5.06
N ILE A 49 3.89 -7.55 -4.19
CA ILE A 49 4.44 -8.10 -2.94
C ILE A 49 3.65 -7.67 -1.72
N MET A 50 2.93 -6.54 -1.79
CA MET A 50 2.13 -6.05 -0.68
C MET A 50 0.87 -5.31 -1.12
N VAL A 51 -0.20 -5.45 -0.32
CA VAL A 51 -1.33 -4.54 -0.28
C VAL A 51 -1.50 -4.06 1.16
N GLY A 52 -1.85 -2.79 1.34
CA GLY A 52 -2.21 -2.26 2.64
C GLY A 52 -3.25 -1.16 2.55
N SER A 53 -3.98 -0.92 3.63
CA SER A 53 -4.94 0.20 3.71
C SER A 53 -4.80 1.05 4.97
N THR A 54 -5.47 2.20 4.94
CA THR A 54 -5.66 3.09 6.08
C THR A 54 -7.01 3.80 6.03
N GLY A 55 -7.53 4.15 7.20
CA GLY A 55 -8.88 4.69 7.38
C GLY A 55 -9.88 3.63 7.84
N THR A 56 -10.74 3.99 8.78
CA THR A 56 -11.75 3.09 9.33
C THR A 56 -13.12 3.75 9.26
N VAL A 57 -14.02 3.16 8.48
CA VAL A 57 -15.41 3.62 8.42
C VAL A 57 -16.13 3.21 9.69
N GLN A 58 -16.74 4.19 10.37
CA GLN A 58 -17.50 4.00 11.60
C GLN A 58 -18.93 3.54 11.29
N ASN A 59 -19.68 3.14 12.31
CA ASN A 59 -21.06 2.67 12.15
C ASN A 59 -22.03 3.75 11.64
N ASP A 60 -21.70 5.03 11.81
CA ASP A 60 -22.43 6.18 11.27
C ASP A 60 -22.02 6.53 9.82
N GLY A 61 -21.13 5.74 9.22
CA GLY A 61 -20.62 5.95 7.87
C GLY A 61 -19.51 7.01 7.78
N THR A 62 -19.10 7.63 8.89
CA THR A 62 -17.99 8.60 8.88
C THR A 62 -16.65 7.89 8.82
N LEU A 63 -15.65 8.59 8.29
CA LEU A 63 -14.28 8.08 8.23
C LEU A 63 -13.51 8.53 9.47
N LYS A 64 -13.05 7.56 10.26
CA LYS A 64 -12.03 7.80 11.27
C LYS A 64 -10.66 7.65 10.63
N SER A 65 -10.01 8.79 10.37
CA SER A 65 -8.61 8.81 9.96
C SER A 65 -7.72 8.50 11.17
N LYS A 66 -6.75 7.60 10.98
CA LYS A 66 -5.60 7.53 11.89
C LYS A 66 -4.66 8.69 11.53
N ASN A 67 -3.94 9.22 12.51
CA ASN A 67 -3.01 10.33 12.28
C ASN A 67 -2.08 10.00 11.10
N GLY A 68 -1.99 10.92 10.13
CA GLY A 68 -1.03 10.85 9.03
C GLY A 68 -1.43 10.03 7.78
N GLY A 69 -2.64 9.45 7.74
CA GLY A 69 -3.26 8.99 6.49
C GLY A 69 -2.45 7.92 5.73
N LEU A 70 -2.47 8.00 4.39
CA LEU A 70 -1.72 7.10 3.50
C LEU A 70 -0.21 7.27 3.66
N TYR A 71 0.28 8.51 3.75
CA TYR A 71 1.70 8.80 3.97
C TYR A 71 2.23 8.09 5.21
N ASP A 72 1.63 8.33 6.38
CA ASP A 72 2.12 7.75 7.65
C ASP A 72 2.01 6.22 7.64
N LYS A 73 0.91 5.68 7.08
CA LYS A 73 0.78 4.24 6.95
C LYS A 73 1.90 3.64 6.09
N ILE A 74 2.24 4.25 4.96
CA ILE A 74 3.30 3.78 4.04
C ILE A 74 4.68 3.94 4.68
N VAL A 75 4.97 5.08 5.29
CA VAL A 75 6.31 5.47 5.76
C VAL A 75 6.61 4.93 7.16
N ASN A 76 5.69 5.15 8.10
CA ASN A 76 5.88 4.87 9.52
C ASN A 76 5.18 3.57 9.97
N GLY A 77 4.32 2.99 9.14
CA GLY A 77 3.69 1.70 9.43
C GLY A 77 4.73 0.63 9.76
N HIS A 78 4.44 -0.25 10.74
CA HIS A 78 5.36 -1.32 11.10
C HIS A 78 5.22 -2.53 10.16
N GLN A 79 6.35 -3.15 9.81
CA GLN A 79 6.42 -4.39 9.03
C GLN A 79 7.75 -5.11 9.24
N PHE A 80 7.74 -6.45 9.23
CA PHE A 80 8.86 -7.39 9.50
C PHE A 80 9.45 -7.32 10.91
N ALA A 81 9.55 -6.12 11.48
CA ALA A 81 10.00 -5.85 12.83
C ALA A 81 9.08 -4.78 13.48
N LYS A 82 9.37 -4.41 14.73
CA LYS A 82 8.73 -3.29 15.42
C LYS A 82 9.33 -1.93 15.00
N THR A 83 9.61 -1.77 13.71
CA THR A 83 10.22 -0.56 13.12
C THR A 83 9.40 -0.10 11.92
N GLY A 84 9.43 1.21 11.64
CA GLY A 84 8.73 1.79 10.49
C GLY A 84 9.29 1.28 9.17
N ARG A 85 8.42 1.20 8.16
CA ARG A 85 8.77 0.78 6.79
C ARG A 85 9.88 1.58 6.15
N LYS A 86 10.03 2.86 6.52
CA LYS A 86 11.20 3.66 6.13
C LYS A 86 12.56 3.03 6.46
N TYR A 87 12.60 2.14 7.45
CA TYR A 87 13.78 1.34 7.78
C TYR A 87 13.64 -0.12 7.38
N SER A 88 12.46 -0.72 7.56
CA SER A 88 12.29 -2.15 7.33
C SER A 88 12.17 -2.53 5.85
N TRP A 89 11.66 -1.67 4.98
CA TRP A 89 11.63 -1.93 3.53
C TRP A 89 13.04 -1.99 2.93
N PRO A 90 13.94 -1.00 3.12
CA PRO A 90 15.33 -1.11 2.64
C PRO A 90 16.04 -2.35 3.16
N ALA A 91 15.84 -2.70 4.43
CA ALA A 91 16.44 -3.89 5.01
C ALA A 91 15.93 -5.16 4.33
N GLN A 92 14.62 -5.28 4.11
CA GLN A 92 14.02 -6.43 3.44
C GLN A 92 14.40 -6.52 1.96
N MET A 93 14.41 -5.39 1.25
CA MET A 93 14.85 -5.32 -0.15
C MET A 93 16.28 -5.86 -0.31
N LYS A 94 17.20 -5.52 0.59
CA LYS A 94 18.57 -6.06 0.58
C LYS A 94 18.63 -7.57 0.83
N LEU A 95 17.76 -8.11 1.68
CA LEU A 95 17.71 -9.54 1.97
C LEU A 95 17.17 -10.35 0.79
N GLU A 96 16.22 -9.78 0.06
CA GLU A 96 15.50 -10.45 -1.03
C GLU A 96 16.05 -10.09 -2.41
N ASN A 97 17.06 -9.22 -2.49
CA ASN A 97 17.65 -8.67 -3.73
C ASN A 97 16.64 -7.95 -4.63
N ILE A 98 15.79 -7.10 -4.04
CA ILE A 98 14.85 -6.27 -4.79
C ILE A 98 15.52 -4.94 -5.17
N ASP A 99 15.59 -4.65 -6.47
CA ASP A 99 16.21 -3.43 -7.00
C ASP A 99 15.40 -2.18 -6.66
N ALA A 100 14.09 -2.23 -6.92
CA ALA A 100 13.19 -1.12 -6.66
C ALA A 100 11.80 -1.59 -6.24
N LEU A 101 11.13 -0.75 -5.45
CA LEU A 101 9.71 -0.85 -5.19
C LEU A 101 8.96 0.19 -6.02
N GLU A 102 7.86 -0.22 -6.64
CA GLU A 102 6.85 0.71 -7.13
C GLU A 102 5.66 0.71 -6.18
N VAL A 103 5.39 1.85 -5.55
CA VAL A 103 4.27 2.04 -4.65
C VAL A 103 3.21 2.84 -5.38
N VAL A 104 2.00 2.29 -5.46
CA VAL A 104 0.84 2.98 -6.05
C VAL A 104 -0.23 3.10 -4.98
N TRP A 105 -0.74 4.31 -4.76
CA TRP A 105 -1.77 4.56 -3.75
C TRP A 105 -3.02 5.16 -4.38
N TYR A 106 -4.16 4.91 -3.75
CA TYR A 106 -5.48 5.35 -4.16
C TYR A 106 -6.24 5.86 -2.95
N GLU A 107 -6.81 7.05 -3.03
CA GLU A 107 -7.85 7.45 -2.09
C GLU A 107 -9.13 6.72 -2.46
N THR A 108 -9.58 5.83 -1.58
CA THR A 108 -10.79 5.04 -1.82
C THR A 108 -12.01 5.62 -1.12
N PHE A 109 -11.80 6.50 -0.14
CA PHE A 109 -12.86 7.13 0.63
C PHE A 109 -12.64 8.65 0.75
N ASN A 110 -13.38 9.41 -0.05
CA ASN A 110 -13.36 10.88 -0.07
C ASN A 110 -14.78 11.43 -0.34
N ALA A 111 -14.91 12.67 -0.83
CA ALA A 111 -16.22 13.28 -1.11
C ALA A 111 -16.97 12.58 -2.26
N ASP A 112 -16.24 12.14 -3.28
CA ASP A 112 -16.81 11.62 -4.54
C ASP A 112 -16.97 10.10 -4.54
N VAL A 113 -16.11 9.39 -3.80
CA VAL A 113 -16.11 7.92 -3.73
C VAL A 113 -16.08 7.42 -2.30
N LYS A 114 -16.83 6.35 -2.01
CA LYS A 114 -17.00 5.76 -0.67
C LYS A 114 -16.64 4.28 -0.63
N GLY A 115 -15.48 3.93 -1.19
CA GLY A 115 -14.89 2.60 -1.06
C GLY A 115 -14.23 2.42 0.32
N ILE A 116 -14.81 1.55 1.16
CA ILE A 116 -14.24 1.21 2.48
C ILE A 116 -12.82 0.66 2.27
N PRO A 117 -11.76 1.30 2.83
CA PRO A 117 -10.37 0.93 2.54
C PRO A 117 -10.06 -0.55 2.76
N THR A 118 -10.50 -1.13 3.87
CA THR A 118 -10.29 -2.55 4.19
C THR A 118 -11.05 -3.49 3.27
N THR A 119 -12.24 -3.12 2.79
CA THR A 119 -12.96 -3.92 1.80
C THR A 119 -12.24 -3.91 0.45
N VAL A 120 -11.69 -2.77 0.04
CA VAL A 120 -10.91 -2.66 -1.21
C VAL A 120 -9.61 -3.46 -1.09
N GLU A 121 -8.88 -3.34 0.01
CA GLU A 121 -7.68 -4.15 0.30
C GLU A 121 -8.01 -5.65 0.25
N GLY A 122 -9.08 -6.08 0.92
CA GLY A 122 -9.51 -7.47 0.93
C GLY A 122 -9.88 -7.98 -0.46
N GLN A 123 -10.51 -7.16 -1.30
CA GLN A 123 -10.84 -7.55 -2.67
C GLN A 123 -9.58 -7.77 -3.52
N VAL A 124 -8.59 -6.87 -3.42
CA VAL A 124 -7.31 -7.02 -4.15
C VAL A 124 -6.58 -8.28 -3.68
N LEU A 125 -6.55 -8.53 -2.36
CA LEU A 125 -5.93 -9.72 -1.79
C LEU A 125 -6.67 -11.00 -2.18
N GLN A 126 -8.00 -10.98 -2.20
CA GLN A 126 -8.82 -12.11 -2.66
C GLN A 126 -8.54 -12.41 -4.14
N ASN A 127 -8.49 -11.39 -5.00
CA ASN A 127 -8.18 -11.58 -6.42
C ASN A 127 -6.77 -12.18 -6.61
N PHE A 128 -5.77 -11.67 -5.88
CA PHE A 128 -4.43 -12.25 -5.91
C PHE A 128 -4.43 -13.71 -5.41
N LEU A 129 -5.17 -14.01 -4.34
CA LEU A 129 -5.29 -15.36 -3.78
C LEU A 129 -5.93 -16.34 -4.79
N ASP A 130 -6.98 -15.93 -5.48
CA ASP A 130 -7.67 -16.77 -6.48
C ASP A 130 -6.74 -17.10 -7.66
N GLU A 131 -5.89 -16.15 -8.07
CA GLU A 131 -4.94 -16.32 -9.17
C GLU A 131 -3.69 -17.11 -8.79
N ASN A 132 -3.22 -16.99 -7.54
CA ASN A 132 -1.89 -17.47 -7.12
C ASN A 132 -1.93 -18.56 -6.03
N ALA A 133 -3.10 -18.87 -5.48
CA ALA A 133 -3.30 -19.77 -4.34
C ALA A 133 -2.50 -19.41 -3.08
N LYS A 134 -2.05 -18.16 -2.96
CA LYS A 134 -1.33 -17.59 -1.82
C LYS A 134 -1.56 -16.08 -1.75
N LEU A 135 -1.23 -15.46 -0.61
CA LEU A 135 -1.17 -14.00 -0.49
C LEU A 135 0.15 -13.44 -1.06
N PRO A 136 0.22 -12.11 -1.34
CA PRO A 136 1.47 -11.44 -1.63
C PRO A 136 2.49 -11.69 -0.52
N ARG A 137 3.76 -11.89 -0.88
CA ARG A 137 4.78 -12.41 0.05
C ARG A 137 5.07 -11.52 1.26
N TRP A 138 4.71 -10.23 1.23
CA TRP A 138 4.82 -9.33 2.37
C TRP A 138 3.50 -9.15 3.16
N ASN A 139 2.40 -9.80 2.74
CA ASN A 139 1.14 -9.95 3.48
C ASN A 139 1.07 -11.35 4.13
N VAL A 140 1.45 -11.45 5.41
CA VAL A 140 1.45 -12.73 6.14
C VAL A 140 0.04 -13.20 6.53
N ALA A 141 -0.88 -12.26 6.73
CA ALA A 141 -2.29 -12.49 7.06
C ALA A 141 -3.10 -11.25 6.64
N PHE A 142 -4.44 -11.39 6.60
CA PHE A 142 -5.40 -10.32 6.35
C PHE A 142 -6.54 -10.38 7.37
#